data_AF-A0A1B7NLX2-F1
#
_entry.id   AF-A0A1B7NLX2-F1
#
_cell.length_a   1.000
_cell.length_b   1.000
_cell.length_c   1.000
_cell.angle_alpha   90.00
_cell.angle_beta   90.00
_cell.angle_gamma   90.00
#
_symmetry.space_group_name_H-M   'P 1'
#
loop_
_entity.id
_entity.type
_entity.pdbx_description
1 polymer ?
#
loop_
_entity_poly.entity_id
_entity_poly.type
_entity_poly.pdbx_seq_one_letter_code
_entity_poly.pdbx_strand_id
1 'polypeptide(L)'
;MEEPYIELAVQESPSNPPAAWLWRPQGEILGQELVVRVGGSFVWPPPDIPLADIGRAVFVAGGVGINPLISMLSYIFKSRPTLPHSSTIHLLYSTRLPTIPGNGEDISKHLDQILFLSRLRNILDSQQQKQHGHTHHGGDEILQLHLHLHITNLHEIPQNPPSNFALYNRRISTLDLHEVIGGKREAVRDLCNSKGGRTVCYICGPPDMTDKFVADAEGVLGAGVGRDKSVFFEKWW
;
A
#
# COMPACT_ATOMS: atom_id res chain seq x y z
N MET A 1 -24.50 -9.47 9.55
CA MET A 1 -23.11 -9.16 9.97
C MET A 1 -22.25 -10.23 9.35
N GLU A 2 -21.21 -9.86 8.61
CA GLU A 2 -20.20 -10.83 8.16
C GLU A 2 -19.44 -11.34 9.40
N GLU A 3 -19.16 -12.64 9.45
CA GLU A 3 -18.33 -13.23 10.50
C GLU A 3 -16.89 -12.68 10.39
N PRO A 4 -16.19 -12.50 11.53
CA PRO A 4 -14.80 -12.04 11.49
C PRO A 4 -13.93 -13.08 10.76
N TYR A 5 -13.12 -12.62 9.82
CA TYR A 5 -12.23 -13.47 9.03
C TYR A 5 -10.82 -12.88 8.93
N ILE A 6 -9.85 -13.74 8.62
CA ILE A 6 -8.49 -13.37 8.25
C ILE A 6 -8.36 -13.62 6.74
N GLU A 7 -7.82 -12.65 6.01
CA GLU A 7 -7.58 -12.74 4.58
C GLU A 7 -6.09 -12.58 4.30
N LEU A 8 -5.53 -13.47 3.49
CA LEU A 8 -4.11 -13.55 3.19
C LEU A 8 -3.90 -13.80 1.69
N ALA A 9 -3.04 -13.00 1.07
CA ALA A 9 -2.40 -13.34 -0.19
C ALA A 9 -1.19 -14.26 0.09
N VAL A 10 -1.17 -15.44 -0.52
CA VAL A 10 -0.11 -16.43 -0.27
C VAL A 10 0.59 -16.74 -1.58
N GLN A 11 1.90 -16.57 -1.63
CA GLN A 11 2.71 -16.89 -2.79
C GLN A 11 2.84 -18.42 -2.89
N GLU A 12 2.72 -18.96 -4.10
CA GLU A 12 2.99 -20.39 -4.32
C GLU A 12 4.46 -20.67 -4.00
N SER A 13 4.69 -21.50 -2.98
CA SER A 13 6.02 -21.86 -2.51
C SER A 13 6.02 -23.31 -2.02
N PRO A 14 6.27 -24.29 -2.91
CA PRO A 14 6.21 -25.71 -2.58
C PRO A 14 7.21 -26.14 -1.49
N SER A 15 8.30 -25.40 -1.32
CA SER A 15 9.32 -25.65 -0.29
C SER A 15 8.96 -25.09 1.09
N ASN A 16 7.93 -24.26 1.19
CA ASN A 16 7.43 -23.70 2.45
C ASN A 16 6.18 -24.49 2.88
N PRO A 17 6.22 -25.29 3.98
CA PRO A 17 5.10 -26.20 4.30
C PRO A 17 3.75 -25.49 4.51
N PRO A 18 3.65 -24.35 5.22
CA PRO A 18 2.40 -23.60 5.29
C PRO A 18 1.88 -23.13 3.92
N ALA A 19 2.73 -22.58 3.07
CA ALA A 19 2.33 -22.12 1.74
C ALA A 19 1.91 -23.29 0.86
N ALA A 20 2.70 -24.37 0.82
CA ALA A 20 2.37 -25.59 0.09
C ALA A 20 1.01 -26.18 0.51
N TRP A 21 0.71 -26.16 1.82
CA TRP A 21 -0.58 -26.61 2.34
C TRP A 21 -1.74 -25.74 1.86
N LEU A 22 -1.55 -24.41 1.82
CA LEU A 22 -2.55 -23.42 1.37
C LEU A 22 -2.79 -23.42 -0.14
N TRP A 23 -1.86 -24.02 -0.91
CA TRP A 23 -1.96 -24.17 -2.37
C TRP A 23 -2.52 -25.53 -2.82
N ARG A 24 -2.98 -26.37 -1.89
CA ARG A 24 -3.71 -27.61 -2.22
C ARG A 24 -5.09 -27.31 -2.84
N PRO A 25 -5.74 -28.28 -3.49
CA PRO A 25 -7.08 -28.10 -4.02
C PRO A 25 -8.08 -27.62 -2.95
N GLN A 26 -8.98 -26.70 -3.32
CA GLN A 26 -9.94 -26.10 -2.39
C GLN A 26 -10.75 -27.14 -1.60
N GLY A 27 -11.15 -28.24 -2.25
CA GLY A 27 -11.91 -29.32 -1.60
C GLY A 27 -11.15 -30.06 -0.49
N GLU A 28 -9.82 -29.97 -0.45
CA GLU A 28 -8.97 -30.56 0.60
C GLU A 28 -8.68 -29.59 1.76
N ILE A 29 -8.95 -28.30 1.57
CA ILE A 29 -8.64 -27.22 2.52
C ILE A 29 -9.90 -26.75 3.24
N LEU A 30 -11.02 -26.62 2.54
CA LEU A 30 -12.25 -26.10 3.14
C LEU A 30 -12.74 -26.99 4.28
N GLY A 31 -13.13 -26.35 5.38
CA GLY A 31 -13.59 -27.01 6.60
C GLY A 31 -12.47 -27.59 7.48
N GLN A 32 -11.20 -27.48 7.07
CA GLN A 32 -10.06 -27.87 7.90
C GLN A 32 -9.74 -26.79 8.94
N GLU A 33 -9.29 -27.22 10.10
CA GLU A 33 -8.83 -26.32 11.17
C GLU A 33 -7.40 -25.85 10.92
N LEU A 34 -7.15 -24.57 11.14
CA LEU A 34 -5.83 -23.96 11.05
C LEU A 34 -5.41 -23.41 12.41
N VAL A 35 -4.20 -23.76 12.84
CA VAL A 35 -3.57 -23.15 14.01
C VAL A 35 -2.94 -21.83 13.58
N VAL A 36 -3.48 -20.72 14.10
CA VAL A 36 -3.02 -19.37 13.77
C VAL A 36 -2.30 -18.78 14.98
N ARG A 37 -1.14 -18.16 14.73
CA ARG A 37 -0.42 -17.35 15.73
C ARG A 37 -0.19 -15.96 15.17
N VAL A 38 -0.56 -14.94 15.94
CA VAL A 38 -0.35 -13.53 15.59
C VAL A 38 0.96 -13.05 16.20
N GLY A 39 1.73 -12.26 15.44
CA GLY A 39 2.98 -11.65 15.88
C GLY A 39 3.52 -10.67 14.84
N GLY A 40 4.71 -10.14 15.10
CA GLY A 40 5.37 -9.14 14.25
C GLY A 40 5.34 -7.74 14.85
N SER A 41 6.26 -6.89 14.40
CA SER A 41 6.39 -5.49 14.84
C SER A 41 6.12 -4.50 13.70
N PHE A 42 5.76 -4.99 12.52
CA PHE A 42 5.42 -4.19 11.35
C PHE A 42 3.95 -3.77 11.44
N VAL A 43 3.69 -2.72 12.22
CA VAL A 43 2.35 -2.29 12.65
C VAL A 43 2.10 -0.82 12.31
N TRP A 44 0.82 -0.47 12.16
CA TRP A 44 0.36 0.91 12.12
C TRP A 44 -0.55 1.23 13.32
N PRO A 45 -0.42 2.40 13.97
CA PRO A 45 0.64 3.38 13.77
C PRO A 45 2.02 2.85 14.22
N PRO A 46 3.12 3.50 13.80
CA PRO A 46 4.42 3.14 14.32
C PRO A 46 4.45 3.40 15.85
N PRO A 47 4.93 2.45 16.68
CA PRO A 47 4.77 2.52 18.14
C PRO A 47 5.36 3.78 18.81
N ASP A 48 6.48 4.28 18.28
CA ASP A 48 7.22 5.40 18.88
C ASP A 48 6.93 6.75 18.20
N ILE A 49 5.92 6.81 17.33
CA ILE A 49 5.62 7.99 16.52
C ILE A 49 4.18 8.42 16.77
N PRO A 50 3.96 9.60 17.38
CA PRO A 50 2.64 10.18 17.48
C PRO A 50 1.99 10.32 16.11
N LEU A 51 0.74 9.86 15.96
CA LEU A 51 -0.02 10.00 14.72
C LEU A 51 -0.13 11.46 14.28
N ALA A 52 -0.28 12.38 15.23
CA ALA A 52 -0.32 13.84 15.00
C ALA A 52 0.98 14.41 14.43
N ASP A 53 2.07 13.65 14.41
CA ASP A 53 3.30 14.08 13.75
C ASP A 53 3.32 13.64 12.28
N ILE A 54 2.57 12.61 11.89
CA ILE A 54 2.64 11.97 10.57
C ILE A 54 1.82 12.74 9.54
N GLY A 55 2.47 13.57 8.72
CA GLY A 55 1.82 14.30 7.62
C GLY A 55 1.78 13.50 6.31
N ARG A 56 2.64 12.50 6.17
CA ARG A 56 2.74 11.67 4.97
C ARG A 56 3.05 10.22 5.31
N ALA A 57 2.31 9.29 4.72
CA ALA A 57 2.63 7.86 4.77
C ALA A 57 2.86 7.32 3.36
N VAL A 58 4.00 6.67 3.15
CA VAL A 58 4.36 6.02 1.89
C VAL A 58 4.39 4.51 2.13
N PHE A 59 3.59 3.77 1.39
CA PHE A 59 3.53 2.32 1.42
C PHE A 59 4.09 1.76 0.11
N VAL A 60 5.00 0.78 0.19
CA VAL A 60 5.61 0.11 -0.95
C VAL A 60 5.38 -1.38 -0.81
N ALA A 61 4.60 -1.96 -1.73
CA ALA A 61 4.24 -3.37 -1.74
C ALA A 61 4.82 -4.07 -2.99
N GLY A 62 5.47 -5.21 -2.78
CA GLY A 62 5.83 -6.16 -3.84
C GLY A 62 5.06 -7.47 -3.70
N GLY A 63 4.23 -7.81 -4.69
CA GLY A 63 3.45 -9.06 -4.69
C GLY A 63 2.64 -9.23 -3.41
N VAL A 64 2.82 -10.36 -2.71
CA VAL A 64 2.13 -10.66 -1.45
C VAL A 64 2.50 -9.76 -0.27
N GLY A 65 3.52 -8.90 -0.43
CA GLY A 65 3.85 -7.85 0.55
C GLY A 65 2.74 -6.81 0.73
N ILE A 66 1.70 -6.85 -0.11
CA ILE A 66 0.48 -6.07 0.08
C ILE A 66 -0.29 -6.45 1.35
N ASN A 67 -0.15 -7.68 1.89
CA ASN A 67 -0.91 -8.18 3.04
C ASN A 67 -0.93 -7.25 4.27
N PRO A 68 0.22 -6.92 4.89
CA PRO A 68 0.22 -6.00 6.03
C PRO A 68 -0.26 -4.62 5.61
N LEU A 69 0.08 -4.17 4.40
CA LEU A 69 -0.17 -2.80 3.96
C LEU A 69 -1.65 -2.54 3.69
N ILE A 70 -2.37 -3.49 3.06
CA ILE A 70 -3.82 -3.36 2.88
C ILE A 70 -4.54 -3.40 4.23
N SER A 71 -4.06 -4.16 5.20
CA SER A 71 -4.62 -4.17 6.56
C SER A 71 -4.48 -2.81 7.22
N MET A 72 -3.27 -2.22 7.19
CA MET A 72 -3.01 -0.87 7.70
C MET A 72 -3.85 0.19 6.99
N LEU A 73 -3.89 0.18 5.66
CA LEU A 73 -4.70 1.11 4.87
C LEU A 73 -6.19 0.97 5.19
N SER A 74 -6.70 -0.25 5.28
CA SER A 74 -8.09 -0.51 5.64
C SER A 74 -8.40 0.01 7.03
N TYR A 75 -7.51 -0.19 8.00
CA TYR A 75 -7.65 0.36 9.34
C TYR A 75 -7.69 1.89 9.30
N ILE A 76 -6.73 2.53 8.64
CA ILE A 76 -6.64 4.00 8.54
C ILE A 76 -7.93 4.58 7.95
N PHE A 77 -8.41 4.04 6.82
CA PHE A 77 -9.56 4.58 6.11
C PHE A 77 -10.92 4.24 6.76
N LYS A 78 -11.00 3.17 7.55
CA LYS A 78 -12.19 2.81 8.34
C LYS A 78 -12.26 3.54 9.67
N SER A 79 -11.18 3.56 10.44
CA SER A 79 -11.14 4.11 11.79
C SER A 79 -10.93 5.62 11.82
N ARG A 80 -10.38 6.21 10.75
CA ARG A 80 -10.03 7.63 10.66
C ARG A 80 -9.32 8.11 11.92
N PRO A 81 -8.14 7.54 12.24
CA PRO A 81 -7.39 7.99 13.39
C PRO A 81 -7.03 9.46 13.19
N THR A 82 -7.00 10.24 14.27
CA THR A 82 -6.67 11.68 14.23
C THR A 82 -5.27 11.89 13.66
N LEU A 83 -5.23 12.11 12.36
CA LEU A 83 -4.04 12.43 11.59
C LEU A 83 -4.04 13.95 11.37
N PRO A 84 -2.87 14.58 11.20
CA PRO A 84 -2.78 16.00 10.84
C PRO A 84 -3.72 16.33 9.69
N HIS A 85 -4.37 17.50 9.79
CA HIS A 85 -5.20 18.03 8.72
C HIS A 85 -4.44 17.98 7.39
N SER A 86 -5.01 17.32 6.37
CA SER A 86 -4.44 17.07 5.03
C SER A 86 -3.35 16.00 4.88
N SER A 87 -3.34 14.97 5.73
CA SER A 87 -2.40 13.86 5.59
C SER A 87 -2.52 13.14 4.23
N THR A 88 -1.36 12.90 3.60
CA THR A 88 -1.28 12.27 2.28
C THR A 88 -0.74 10.85 2.40
N ILE A 89 -1.44 9.90 1.77
CA ILE A 89 -1.06 8.50 1.75
C ILE A 89 -0.75 8.09 0.32
N HIS A 90 0.43 7.52 0.09
CA HIS A 90 0.82 6.95 -1.19
C HIS A 90 0.98 5.44 -1.05
N LEU A 91 0.43 4.68 -1.99
CA LEU A 91 0.69 3.24 -2.12
C LEU A 91 1.32 2.98 -3.49
N LEU A 92 2.57 2.52 -3.49
CA LEU A 92 3.24 1.96 -4.66
C LEU A 92 3.11 0.45 -4.58
N TYR A 93 2.32 -0.14 -5.48
CA TYR A 93 2.07 -1.57 -5.48
C TYR A 93 2.57 -2.20 -6.77
N SER A 94 3.63 -3.01 -6.68
CA SER A 94 4.15 -3.77 -7.82
C SER A 94 3.67 -5.21 -7.78
N THR A 95 3.04 -5.64 -8.87
CA THR A 95 2.48 -6.99 -8.99
C THR A 95 2.46 -7.45 -10.45
N ARG A 96 1.88 -8.63 -10.69
CA ARG A 96 1.58 -9.17 -12.01
C ARG A 96 0.08 -9.30 -12.19
N LEU A 97 -0.39 -9.23 -13.43
CA LEU A 97 -1.74 -9.67 -13.75
C LEU A 97 -1.81 -11.19 -13.56
N PRO A 98 -2.84 -11.69 -12.85
CA PRO A 98 -3.08 -13.13 -12.72
C PRO A 98 -3.36 -13.80 -14.07
N THR A 99 -4.03 -13.07 -14.98
CA THR A 99 -4.37 -13.51 -16.33
C THR A 99 -3.86 -12.50 -17.36
N ILE A 100 -3.31 -13.00 -18.46
CA ILE A 100 -2.81 -12.15 -19.54
C ILE A 100 -4.02 -11.70 -20.39
N PRO A 101 -4.20 -10.39 -20.62
CA PRO A 101 -5.27 -9.90 -21.49
C PRO A 101 -5.07 -10.38 -22.92
N GLY A 102 -6.12 -10.91 -23.54
CA GLY A 102 -6.17 -11.15 -24.98
C GLY A 102 -6.21 -9.83 -25.77
N ASN A 103 -5.95 -9.91 -27.08
CA ASN A 103 -6.02 -8.74 -27.97
C ASN A 103 -7.44 -8.13 -27.94
N GLY A 104 -7.55 -6.87 -27.51
CA GLY A 104 -8.81 -6.14 -27.44
C GLY A 104 -9.68 -6.46 -26.22
N GLU A 105 -9.19 -7.26 -25.26
CA GLU A 105 -9.91 -7.48 -24.00
C GLU A 105 -9.83 -6.27 -23.07
N ASP A 106 -10.91 -6.07 -22.31
CA ASP A 106 -10.96 -5.03 -21.29
C ASP A 106 -10.07 -5.40 -20.10
N ILE A 107 -8.96 -4.67 -19.96
CA ILE A 107 -7.99 -4.83 -18.88
C ILE A 107 -8.61 -4.71 -17.49
N SER A 108 -9.75 -4.04 -17.33
CA SER A 108 -10.42 -3.82 -16.05
C SER A 108 -10.76 -5.15 -15.39
N LYS A 109 -11.20 -6.13 -16.18
CA LYS A 109 -11.50 -7.49 -15.70
C LYS A 109 -10.28 -8.25 -15.20
N HIS A 110 -9.10 -7.96 -15.74
CA HIS A 110 -7.84 -8.56 -15.31
C HIS A 110 -7.29 -7.85 -14.07
N LEU A 111 -7.46 -6.53 -14.00
CA LEU A 111 -7.12 -5.74 -12.82
C LEU A 111 -7.95 -6.18 -11.61
N ASP A 112 -9.24 -6.45 -11.77
CA ASP A 112 -10.10 -6.92 -10.67
C ASP A 112 -9.69 -8.26 -10.06
N GLN A 113 -8.88 -9.05 -10.77
CA GLN A 113 -8.32 -10.30 -10.25
C GLN A 113 -7.07 -10.08 -9.39
N ILE A 114 -6.47 -8.89 -9.42
CA ILE A 114 -5.32 -8.57 -8.58
C ILE A 114 -5.75 -8.59 -7.11
N LEU A 115 -5.01 -9.36 -6.31
CA LEU A 115 -5.26 -9.50 -4.88
C LEU A 115 -5.40 -8.13 -4.20
N PHE A 116 -6.52 -7.99 -3.49
CA PHE A 116 -6.95 -6.79 -2.76
C PHE A 116 -7.20 -5.52 -3.58
N LEU A 117 -7.12 -5.55 -4.92
CA LEU A 117 -7.33 -4.33 -5.72
C LEU A 117 -8.77 -3.80 -5.59
N SER A 118 -9.77 -4.68 -5.53
CA SER A 118 -11.16 -4.25 -5.31
C SER A 118 -11.34 -3.50 -3.99
N ARG A 119 -10.63 -3.91 -2.93
CA ARG A 119 -10.64 -3.18 -1.64
C ARG A 119 -9.98 -1.81 -1.76
N LEU A 120 -8.86 -1.70 -2.48
CA LEU A 120 -8.22 -0.41 -2.75
C LEU A 120 -9.11 0.51 -3.57
N ARG A 121 -9.80 0.00 -4.60
CA ARG A 121 -10.79 0.74 -5.39
C ARG A 121 -11.92 1.26 -4.52
N ASN A 122 -12.48 0.42 -3.65
CA ASN A 122 -13.53 0.85 -2.71
C ASN A 122 -13.07 1.98 -1.78
N ILE A 123 -11.81 1.97 -1.34
CA ILE A 123 -11.24 3.08 -0.57
C ILE A 123 -11.20 4.36 -1.42
N LEU A 124 -10.64 4.29 -2.64
CA LEU A 124 -10.53 5.42 -3.57
C LEU A 124 -11.90 6.02 -3.90
N ASP A 125 -12.89 5.17 -4.23
CA ASP A 125 -14.23 5.61 -4.61
C ASP A 125 -14.96 6.27 -3.43
N SER A 126 -14.80 5.72 -2.22
CA SER A 126 -15.33 6.31 -0.98
C SER A 126 -14.73 7.69 -0.68
N GLN A 127 -13.48 7.92 -1.09
CA GLN A 127 -12.83 9.24 -0.96
C GLN A 127 -13.40 10.23 -1.97
N GLN A 128 -13.57 9.82 -3.23
CA GLN A 128 -14.13 10.69 -4.28
C GLN A 128 -15.57 11.12 -3.99
N GLN A 129 -16.43 10.21 -3.52
CA GLN A 129 -17.82 10.53 -3.20
C GLN A 129 -17.93 11.60 -2.10
N LYS A 130 -17.06 11.52 -1.08
CA LYS A 130 -17.03 12.50 0.01
C LYS A 130 -16.54 13.86 -0.46
N GLN A 131 -15.59 13.91 -1.39
CA GLN A 131 -15.14 15.16 -1.99
C GLN A 131 -16.24 15.87 -2.81
N HIS A 132 -17.15 15.12 -3.45
CA HIS A 132 -18.23 15.70 -4.24
C HIS A 132 -19.48 16.06 -3.42
N GLY A 133 -19.65 15.50 -2.21
CA GLY A 133 -20.83 15.68 -1.36
C GLY A 133 -20.78 16.83 -0.35
N HIS A 134 -19.65 17.51 -0.17
CA HIS A 134 -19.52 18.55 0.87
C HIS A 134 -19.94 19.94 0.37
N THR A 135 -21.16 20.31 0.73
CA THR A 135 -21.48 21.68 1.15
C THR A 135 -20.74 21.95 2.46
N HIS A 136 -20.06 23.11 2.53
CA HIS A 136 -19.21 23.54 3.63
C HIS A 136 -19.94 23.53 4.99
N HIS A 137 -19.59 22.63 5.91
CA HIS A 137 -19.67 22.87 7.36
C HIS A 137 -18.72 21.93 8.13
N GLY A 138 -17.62 22.51 8.64
CA GLY A 138 -16.80 21.95 9.72
C GLY A 138 -15.58 21.11 9.31
N GLY A 139 -14.40 21.74 9.25
CA GLY A 139 -13.07 21.20 9.60
C GLY A 139 -12.67 19.74 9.30
N ASP A 140 -13.25 19.07 8.31
CA ASP A 140 -13.02 17.63 8.10
C ASP A 140 -11.58 17.33 7.67
N GLU A 141 -10.94 16.38 8.36
CA GLU A 141 -9.63 15.82 8.01
C GLU A 141 -9.68 15.19 6.61
N ILE A 142 -9.11 15.86 5.61
CA ILE A 142 -9.01 15.34 4.24
C ILE A 142 -7.87 14.31 4.20
N LEU A 143 -8.23 13.04 4.28
CA LEU A 143 -7.30 11.92 4.08
C LEU A 143 -7.35 11.44 2.63
N GLN A 144 -6.24 11.55 1.90
CA GLN A 144 -6.15 11.19 0.48
C GLN A 144 -5.21 10.01 0.24
N LEU A 145 -5.68 9.00 -0.49
CA LEU A 145 -4.90 7.87 -0.97
C LEU A 145 -4.56 8.09 -2.43
N HIS A 146 -3.28 7.96 -2.75
CA HIS A 146 -2.76 7.96 -4.11
C HIS A 146 -2.21 6.57 -4.40
N LEU A 147 -2.91 5.81 -5.24
CA LEU A 147 -2.47 4.49 -5.67
C LEU A 147 -1.64 4.59 -6.95
N HIS A 148 -0.45 4.00 -6.92
CA HIS A 148 0.49 3.84 -8.03
C HIS A 148 0.66 2.33 -8.27
N LEU A 149 -0.05 1.80 -9.26
CA LEU A 149 -0.08 0.38 -9.58
C LEU A 149 0.93 0.05 -10.68
N HIS A 150 1.90 -0.80 -10.37
CA HIS A 150 3.00 -1.21 -11.24
C HIS A 150 2.86 -2.67 -11.66
N ILE A 151 2.40 -2.91 -12.88
CA ILE A 151 2.18 -4.23 -13.44
C ILE A 151 3.38 -4.66 -14.29
N THR A 152 4.12 -5.65 -13.81
CA THR A 152 5.42 -6.04 -14.42
C THR A 152 5.31 -6.91 -15.66
N ASN A 153 4.15 -7.52 -15.90
CA ASN A 153 3.84 -8.35 -17.08
C ASN A 153 2.76 -7.70 -17.95
N LEU A 154 2.54 -6.39 -17.81
CA LEU A 154 1.69 -5.64 -18.73
C LEU A 154 2.55 -5.21 -19.91
N HIS A 155 2.12 -5.55 -21.13
CA HIS A 155 2.86 -5.18 -22.33
C HIS A 155 2.61 -3.71 -22.69
N GLU A 156 1.35 -3.30 -22.74
CA GLU A 156 0.94 -1.96 -23.14
C GLU A 156 -0.04 -1.36 -22.14
N ILE A 157 0.07 -0.06 -21.91
CA ILE A 157 -0.92 0.67 -21.11
C ILE A 157 -2.19 0.82 -21.95
N PRO A 158 -3.38 0.53 -21.40
CA PRO A 158 -4.64 0.72 -22.10
C PRO A 158 -4.81 2.15 -22.59
N GLN A 159 -5.47 2.34 -23.73
CA GLN A 159 -5.76 3.69 -24.27
C GLN A 159 -6.55 4.55 -23.28
N ASN A 160 -7.46 3.93 -22.53
CA ASN A 160 -8.24 4.57 -21.47
C ASN A 160 -7.89 3.92 -20.13
N PRO A 161 -6.79 4.34 -19.46
CA PRO A 161 -6.44 3.80 -18.16
C PRO A 161 -7.46 4.26 -17.10
N PRO A 162 -7.60 3.51 -16.00
CA PRO A 162 -8.43 3.93 -14.86
C PRO A 162 -8.01 5.32 -14.36
N SER A 163 -8.98 6.20 -14.11
CA SER A 163 -8.71 7.58 -13.70
C SER A 163 -8.52 7.75 -12.18
N ASN A 164 -8.91 6.74 -11.39
CA ASN A 164 -8.83 6.78 -9.94
C ASN A 164 -7.45 6.40 -9.37
N PHE A 165 -6.53 5.88 -10.19
CA PHE A 165 -5.16 5.57 -9.80
C PHE A 165 -4.17 5.62 -10.98
N ALA A 166 -2.88 5.76 -10.69
CA ALA A 166 -1.83 5.73 -11.71
C ALA A 166 -1.46 4.28 -12.07
N LEU A 167 -1.40 3.96 -13.35
CA LEU A 167 -1.06 2.63 -13.88
C LEU A 167 0.26 2.67 -14.65
N TYR A 168 1.17 1.76 -14.32
CA TYR A 168 2.48 1.62 -14.94
C TYR A 168 2.71 0.18 -15.39
N ASN A 169 3.31 -0.02 -16.56
CA ASN A 169 3.67 -1.33 -17.11
C ASN A 169 5.14 -1.72 -16.80
N ARG A 170 5.69 -1.22 -15.69
CA ARG A 170 7.10 -1.42 -15.28
C ARG A 170 7.20 -1.63 -13.78
N ARG A 171 8.31 -2.22 -13.32
CA ARG A 171 8.65 -2.27 -11.89
C ARG A 171 8.78 -0.86 -11.29
N ILE A 172 8.53 -0.77 -9.99
CA ILE A 172 8.82 0.44 -9.21
C ILE A 172 10.33 0.74 -9.33
N SER A 173 10.66 1.99 -9.57
CA SER A 173 12.02 2.53 -9.60
C SER A 173 12.28 3.39 -8.37
N THR A 174 13.55 3.69 -8.12
CA THR A 174 13.96 4.55 -7.00
C THR A 174 13.44 5.98 -7.19
N LEU A 175 13.32 6.44 -8.44
CA LEU A 175 12.74 7.74 -8.78
C LEU A 175 11.28 7.84 -8.34
N ASP A 176 10.46 6.80 -8.58
CA ASP A 176 9.06 6.80 -8.14
C ASP A 176 8.95 6.95 -6.62
N LEU A 177 9.82 6.24 -5.89
CA LEU A 177 9.88 6.32 -4.43
C LEU A 177 10.30 7.73 -3.97
N HIS A 178 11.32 8.31 -4.59
CA HIS A 178 11.81 9.64 -4.25
C HIS A 178 10.75 10.73 -4.52
N GLU A 179 10.01 10.61 -5.61
CA GLU A 179 8.92 11.53 -5.96
C GLU A 179 7.82 11.52 -4.90
N VAL A 180 7.40 10.35 -4.41
CA VAL A 180 6.35 10.27 -3.39
C VAL A 180 6.82 10.66 -1.99
N ILE A 181 8.10 10.40 -1.66
CA ILE A 181 8.70 10.78 -0.37
C ILE A 181 8.91 12.29 -0.30
N GLY A 182 9.51 12.86 -1.35
CA GLY A 182 9.85 14.28 -1.42
C GLY A 182 8.65 15.19 -1.70
N GLY A 183 7.55 14.62 -2.20
CA GLY A 183 6.42 15.37 -2.73
C GLY A 183 6.78 16.11 -4.02
N LYS A 184 5.79 16.69 -4.72
CA LYS A 184 6.11 17.70 -5.74
C LYS A 184 6.84 18.84 -5.02
N ARG A 185 8.12 19.05 -5.36
CA ARG A 185 8.85 20.28 -5.04
C ARG A 185 8.21 21.45 -5.78
N GLU A 186 7.04 21.88 -5.33
CA GLU A 186 6.63 23.26 -5.56
C GLU A 186 7.01 24.06 -4.31
N ALA A 187 7.85 25.06 -4.58
CA ALA A 187 8.25 26.18 -3.75
C ALA A 187 9.16 25.93 -2.55
N VAL A 188 10.43 26.34 -2.76
CA VAL A 188 11.20 27.19 -1.84
C VAL A 188 11.66 26.56 -0.52
N ARG A 189 12.90 26.91 -0.16
CA ARG A 189 13.48 26.70 1.17
C ARG A 189 12.60 27.34 2.25
N ASP A 190 11.65 26.60 2.79
CA ASP A 190 10.97 26.97 4.04
C ASP A 190 11.62 26.20 5.19
N LEU A 191 12.77 26.72 5.63
CA LEU A 191 13.34 26.45 6.95
C LEU A 191 12.50 27.08 8.10
N CYS A 192 11.25 27.44 7.83
CA CYS A 192 10.42 28.22 8.74
C CYS A 192 8.92 28.16 8.39
N ASN A 193 8.32 26.96 8.33
CA ASN A 193 6.88 26.83 8.57
C ASN A 193 6.46 25.42 9.03
N SER A 194 6.20 25.34 10.34
CA SER A 194 5.83 24.19 11.15
C SER A 194 4.41 23.67 10.87
N LYS A 195 4.08 23.28 9.62
CA LYS A 195 2.78 22.69 9.27
C LYS A 195 2.83 21.41 8.43
N GLY A 196 3.99 20.99 7.95
CA GLY A 196 4.16 19.70 7.28
C GLY A 196 4.55 18.63 8.29
N GLY A 197 3.66 17.68 8.58
CA GLY A 197 4.01 16.52 9.40
C GLY A 197 5.09 15.65 8.74
N ARG A 198 5.77 14.83 9.53
CA ARG A 198 6.82 13.90 9.08
C ARG A 198 6.31 12.89 8.05
N THR A 199 7.24 12.39 7.24
CA THR A 199 7.00 11.25 6.35
C THR A 199 7.39 9.95 7.04
N VAL A 200 6.55 8.93 6.98
CA VAL A 200 6.88 7.55 7.32
C VAL A 200 6.76 6.66 6.09
N CYS A 201 7.67 5.70 5.95
CA CYS A 201 7.73 4.78 4.82
C CYS A 201 7.63 3.33 5.30
N TYR A 202 6.71 2.56 4.73
CA TYR A 202 6.45 1.16 5.02
C TYR A 202 6.71 0.33 3.77
N ILE A 203 7.67 -0.59 3.83
CA ILE A 203 8.12 -1.36 2.67
C ILE A 203 7.93 -2.85 2.95
N CYS A 204 7.17 -3.54 2.12
CA CYS A 204 7.01 -4.99 2.23
C CYS A 204 7.10 -5.69 0.87
N GLY A 205 8.03 -6.62 0.76
CA GLY A 205 8.41 -7.19 -0.54
C GLY A 205 9.40 -8.35 -0.42
N PRO A 206 9.82 -8.92 -1.57
CA PRO A 206 10.94 -9.87 -1.63
C PRO A 206 12.23 -9.21 -1.10
N PRO A 207 13.22 -9.99 -0.61
CA PRO A 207 14.42 -9.45 0.02
C PRO A 207 15.15 -8.40 -0.82
N ASP A 208 15.47 -8.69 -2.09
CA ASP A 208 16.22 -7.79 -2.97
C ASP A 208 15.49 -6.46 -3.21
N MET A 209 14.15 -6.51 -3.33
CA MET A 209 13.33 -5.30 -3.46
C MET A 209 13.40 -4.47 -2.18
N THR A 210 13.16 -5.12 -1.04
CA THR A 210 13.07 -4.46 0.25
C THR A 210 14.40 -3.84 0.64
N ASP A 211 15.52 -4.55 0.49
CA ASP A 211 16.85 -4.04 0.81
C ASP A 211 17.20 -2.80 -0.01
N LYS A 212 16.90 -2.82 -1.30
CA LYS A 212 17.11 -1.68 -2.19
C LYS A 212 16.29 -0.47 -1.76
N PHE A 213 14.96 -0.62 -1.62
CA PHE A 213 14.10 0.52 -1.30
C PHE A 213 14.26 1.04 0.12
N VAL A 214 14.65 0.19 1.07
CA VAL A 214 15.01 0.64 2.43
C VAL A 214 16.25 1.52 2.35
N ALA A 215 17.31 1.08 1.67
CA ALA A 215 18.53 1.90 1.52
C ALA A 215 18.24 3.24 0.84
N ASP A 216 17.42 3.24 -0.23
CA ASP A 216 17.03 4.47 -0.92
C ASP A 216 16.18 5.39 -0.02
N ALA A 217 15.18 4.84 0.68
CA ALA A 217 14.31 5.61 1.58
C ALA A 217 15.09 6.20 2.76
N GLU A 218 15.99 5.42 3.38
CA GLU A 218 16.85 5.89 4.47
C GLU A 218 17.86 6.93 3.99
N GLY A 219 18.33 6.85 2.73
CA GLY A 219 19.16 7.88 2.11
C GLY A 219 18.47 9.24 1.99
N VAL A 220 17.13 9.25 1.83
CA VAL A 220 16.33 10.48 1.70
C VAL A 220 15.76 10.96 3.04
N LEU A 221 15.25 10.05 3.86
CA LEU A 221 14.55 10.35 5.13
C LEU A 221 15.47 10.31 6.35
N GLY A 222 16.66 9.73 6.22
CA GLY A 222 17.50 9.31 7.34
C GLY A 222 17.03 7.97 7.91
N ALA A 223 17.98 7.12 8.31
CA ALA A 223 17.68 5.84 8.96
C ALA A 223 16.92 6.04 10.29
N GLY A 224 17.45 6.92 11.14
CA GLY A 224 16.87 7.24 12.45
C GLY A 224 16.78 6.03 13.41
N VAL A 225 16.49 6.30 14.69
CA VAL A 225 16.21 5.27 15.70
C VAL A 225 15.13 5.77 16.64
N GLY A 226 14.34 4.84 17.21
CA GLY A 226 13.23 5.18 18.10
C GLY A 226 12.28 6.20 17.46
N ARG A 227 12.14 7.37 18.08
CA ARG A 227 11.28 8.46 17.58
C ARG A 227 11.73 9.03 16.24
N ASP A 228 13.00 8.94 15.88
CA ASP A 228 13.51 9.49 14.61
C ASP A 228 13.38 8.49 13.44
N LYS A 229 13.09 7.21 13.73
CA LYS A 229 12.97 6.16 12.72
C LYS A 229 11.81 6.47 11.78
N SER A 230 12.06 6.56 10.47
CA SER A 230 11.01 6.89 9.50
C SER A 230 10.77 5.82 8.44
N VAL A 231 11.62 4.78 8.41
CA VAL A 231 11.51 3.66 7.48
C VAL A 231 11.24 2.37 8.26
N PHE A 232 10.19 1.65 7.86
CA PHE A 232 9.74 0.39 8.44
C PHE A 232 9.66 -0.62 7.31
N PHE A 233 10.07 -1.86 7.56
CA PHE A 233 9.99 -2.88 6.53
C PHE A 233 9.77 -4.29 7.06
N GLU A 234 9.24 -5.14 6.19
CA GLU A 234 9.14 -6.59 6.38
C GLU A 234 9.44 -7.31 5.06
N LYS A 235 10.14 -8.44 5.14
CA LYS A 235 10.47 -9.25 3.97
C LYS A 235 9.62 -10.52 3.96
N TRP A 236 9.11 -10.89 2.80
CA TRP A 236 8.53 -12.22 2.59
C TRP A 236 9.48 -13.11 1.80
N TRP A 237 9.39 -14.43 2.03
CA TRP A 237 10.25 -15.46 1.47
C TRP A 237 9.45 -16.66 0.94
#